data_AF-A0A952W5S9-F1
#
_entry.id   AF-A0A952W5S9-F1
#
_cell.length_a   1.000
_cell.length_b   1.000
_cell.length_c   1.000
_cell.angle_alpha   90.00
_cell.angle_beta   90.00
_cell.angle_gamma   90.00
#
_symmetry.space_group_name_H-M   'P 1'
#
loop_
_entity.id
_entity.type
_entity.pdbx_description
1 polymer ?
#
loop_
_entity_poly.entity_id
_entity_poly.type
_entity_poly.pdbx_seq_one_letter_code
_entity_poly.pdbx_strand_id
1 'polypeptide(L)'
;MSAADPGRKLKALLKKLKAAHGEPVPQPVHLFADCEALLGLLVQSFLVWEASTAQAGSAIKRIVSQVVDCNELRVCVPEELVRLLGPRYPKGEERAERLLASLQDVYTREHEIALGSLGSMPKRDAMHYLMSLRGMAPFVASRVGLLGLGVHAVPIDDRLCAYLMAEGVAIADQTPAGLAGWLERQLRAGEAVEAYLLIEEGCDKAPAAKPRAERTKKAKAPSKKQASRKE
;
A
#
# COMPACT_ATOMS: atom_id res chain seq x y z
N MET A 1 20.53 7.35 -26.37
CA MET A 1 20.57 6.04 -25.68
C MET A 1 19.16 5.49 -25.69
N SER A 2 18.90 4.40 -26.42
CA SER A 2 17.55 3.84 -26.56
C SER A 2 17.05 3.42 -25.18
N ALA A 3 15.98 4.07 -24.69
CA ALA A 3 15.34 3.72 -23.44
C ALA A 3 14.81 2.29 -23.59
N ALA A 4 15.37 1.35 -22.82
CA ALA A 4 14.87 -0.02 -22.80
C ALA A 4 13.36 -0.01 -22.52
N ASP A 5 12.61 -0.79 -23.28
CA ASP A 5 11.15 -0.93 -23.13
C ASP A 5 10.78 -1.25 -21.66
N PRO A 6 9.98 -0.39 -20.99
CA PRO A 6 9.47 -0.61 -19.64
C PRO A 6 8.89 -2.02 -19.40
N GLY A 7 8.19 -2.59 -20.39
CA GLY A 7 7.64 -3.94 -20.28
C GLY A 7 8.73 -5.02 -20.21
N ARG A 8 9.82 -4.84 -20.97
CA ARG A 8 11.00 -5.73 -20.91
C ARG A 8 11.73 -5.61 -19.56
N LYS A 9 11.80 -4.40 -19.01
CA LYS A 9 12.40 -4.15 -17.68
C LYS A 9 11.59 -4.81 -16.57
N LEU A 10 10.26 -4.71 -16.60
CA LEU A 10 9.37 -5.41 -15.66
C LEU A 10 9.61 -6.92 -15.69
N LYS A 11 9.60 -7.54 -16.87
CA LYS A 11 9.83 -9.00 -17.01
C LYS A 11 11.21 -9.41 -16.49
N ALA A 12 12.24 -8.63 -16.77
CA ALA A 12 13.58 -8.88 -16.26
C ALA A 12 13.65 -8.76 -14.72
N LEU A 13 12.99 -7.76 -14.14
CA LEU A 13 12.90 -7.57 -12.69
C LEU A 13 12.18 -8.76 -12.03
N LEU A 14 11.01 -9.16 -12.53
CA LEU A 14 10.26 -10.29 -11.97
C LEU A 14 11.08 -11.59 -12.03
N LYS A 15 11.80 -11.85 -13.12
CA LYS A 15 12.71 -13.00 -13.24
C LYS A 15 13.84 -12.94 -12.20
N LYS A 16 14.45 -11.76 -11.99
CA LYS A 16 15.50 -11.54 -10.99
C LYS A 16 14.97 -11.80 -9.58
N LEU A 17 13.79 -11.28 -9.25
CA LEU A 17 13.16 -11.43 -7.93
C LEU A 17 12.77 -12.88 -7.67
N LYS A 18 12.16 -13.56 -8.64
CA LYS A 18 11.83 -14.99 -8.54
C LYS A 18 13.07 -15.86 -8.31
N ALA A 19 14.18 -15.55 -8.98
CA ALA A 19 15.44 -16.26 -8.76
C ALA A 19 16.04 -16.00 -7.37
N ALA A 20 15.84 -14.80 -6.81
CA ALA A 20 16.39 -14.41 -5.52
C ALA A 20 15.53 -14.84 -4.32
N HIS A 21 14.21 -14.96 -4.49
CA HIS A 21 13.26 -15.14 -3.39
C HIS A 21 12.37 -16.38 -3.55
N GLY A 22 12.46 -17.09 -4.68
CA GLY A 22 11.58 -18.21 -4.99
C GLY A 22 10.21 -17.76 -5.47
N GLU A 23 9.26 -18.67 -5.43
CA GLU A 23 7.86 -18.41 -5.78
C GLU A 23 7.07 -18.04 -4.52
N PRO A 24 6.60 -16.79 -4.39
CA PRO A 24 5.89 -16.37 -3.19
C PRO A 24 4.48 -16.98 -3.18
N VAL A 25 4.07 -17.44 -1.99
CA VAL A 25 2.71 -17.93 -1.74
C VAL A 25 2.02 -16.92 -0.83
N PRO A 26 0.81 -16.43 -1.18
CA PRO A 26 0.02 -15.62 -0.27
C PRO A 26 -0.19 -16.37 1.05
N GLN A 27 0.23 -15.78 2.16
CA GLN A 27 -0.02 -16.34 3.48
C GLN A 27 -1.33 -15.78 4.02
N PRO A 28 -2.25 -16.64 4.50
CA PRO A 28 -3.41 -16.20 5.24
C PRO A 28 -2.98 -15.36 6.43
N VAL A 29 -3.68 -14.24 6.65
CA VAL A 29 -3.45 -13.39 7.82
C VAL A 29 -4.45 -13.78 8.89
N HIS A 30 -3.95 -14.32 9.98
CA HIS A 30 -4.73 -14.56 11.19
C HIS A 30 -4.30 -13.55 12.25
N LEU A 31 -5.10 -12.49 12.47
CA LEU A 31 -4.85 -11.53 13.55
C LEU A 31 -5.19 -12.14 14.90
N PHE A 32 -6.40 -12.68 15.00
CA PHE A 32 -6.97 -13.30 16.20
C PHE A 32 -7.54 -14.67 15.81
N ALA A 33 -7.79 -15.52 16.81
CA ALA A 33 -8.29 -16.88 16.59
C ALA A 33 -9.59 -16.91 15.76
N ASP A 34 -10.52 -16.01 16.08
CA ASP A 34 -11.84 -15.92 15.43
C ASP A 34 -11.89 -14.87 14.30
N CYS A 35 -10.75 -14.32 13.91
CA CYS A 35 -10.68 -13.31 12.86
C CYS A 35 -10.78 -13.98 11.48
N GLU A 36 -11.80 -13.62 10.71
CA GLU A 36 -11.94 -14.03 9.32
C GLU A 36 -10.71 -13.60 8.48
N ALA A 37 -10.23 -14.47 7.60
CA ALA A 37 -9.03 -14.23 6.81
C ALA A 37 -9.09 -12.95 5.96
N LEU A 38 -10.24 -12.60 5.38
CA LEU A 38 -10.39 -11.40 4.55
C LEU A 38 -10.32 -10.12 5.39
N LEU A 39 -10.89 -10.14 6.59
CA LEU A 39 -10.76 -9.05 7.56
C LEU A 39 -9.31 -8.92 8.05
N GLY A 40 -8.66 -10.05 8.36
CA GLY A 40 -7.24 -10.09 8.69
C GLY A 40 -6.37 -9.43 7.62
N LEU A 41 -6.66 -9.76 6.35
CA LEU A 41 -6.01 -9.17 5.19
C LEU A 41 -6.31 -7.67 5.05
N LEU A 42 -7.52 -7.20 5.36
CA LEU A 42 -7.84 -5.76 5.36
C LEU A 42 -6.93 -5.00 6.34
N VAL A 43 -6.84 -5.46 7.59
CA VAL A 43 -5.98 -4.81 8.60
C VAL A 43 -4.51 -4.88 8.20
N GLN A 44 -4.02 -6.04 7.75
CA GLN A 44 -2.63 -6.15 7.28
C GLN A 44 -2.38 -5.19 6.10
N SER A 45 -3.33 -5.05 5.18
CA SER A 45 -3.21 -4.17 4.03
C SER A 45 -3.09 -2.71 4.44
N PHE A 46 -3.84 -2.26 5.46
CA PHE A 46 -3.63 -0.95 6.07
C PHE A 46 -2.23 -0.83 6.67
N LEU A 47 -1.76 -1.84 7.40
CA LEU A 47 -0.46 -1.81 8.07
C LEU A 47 0.72 -1.81 7.09
N VAL A 48 0.60 -2.45 5.93
CA VAL A 48 1.63 -2.48 4.87
C VAL A 48 1.60 -1.25 3.95
N TRP A 49 0.47 -0.53 3.89
CA TRP A 49 0.38 0.72 3.12
C TRP A 49 1.46 1.70 3.58
N GLU A 50 2.41 2.05 2.71
CA GLU A 50 3.56 2.93 2.99
C GLU A 50 4.56 2.41 4.04
N ALA A 51 4.52 1.12 4.36
CA ALA A 51 5.42 0.48 5.33
C ALA A 51 5.85 -0.92 4.87
N SER A 52 7.02 -1.39 5.31
CA SER A 52 7.47 -2.73 4.96
C SER A 52 6.63 -3.81 5.65
N THR A 53 6.62 -5.03 5.08
CA THR A 53 5.99 -6.20 5.69
C THR A 53 6.57 -6.52 7.08
N ALA A 54 7.86 -6.24 7.30
CA ALA A 54 8.49 -6.38 8.61
C ALA A 54 7.96 -5.38 9.65
N GLN A 55 7.71 -4.13 9.24
CA GLN A 55 7.07 -3.12 10.09
C GLN A 55 5.63 -3.54 10.41
N ALA A 56 4.87 -3.95 9.39
CA ALA A 56 3.50 -4.42 9.56
C ALA A 56 3.40 -5.64 10.47
N GLY A 57 4.27 -6.64 10.29
CA GLY A 57 4.31 -7.81 11.17
C GLY A 57 4.64 -7.46 12.62
N SER A 58 5.52 -6.48 12.85
CA SER A 58 5.81 -5.97 14.20
C SER A 58 4.63 -5.22 14.80
N ALA A 59 3.90 -4.43 14.00
CA ALA A 59 2.68 -3.75 14.44
C ALA A 59 1.56 -4.73 14.77
N ILE A 60 1.33 -5.74 13.93
CA ILE A 60 0.36 -6.82 14.20
C ILE A 60 0.67 -7.46 15.55
N LYS A 61 1.92 -7.88 15.79
CA LYS A 61 2.33 -8.47 17.08
C LYS A 61 2.01 -7.57 18.28
N ARG A 62 2.22 -6.26 18.16
CA ARG A 62 1.89 -5.31 19.24
C ARG A 62 0.38 -5.19 19.43
N ILE A 63 -0.39 -5.06 18.35
CA ILE A 63 -1.86 -4.97 18.40
C ILE A 63 -2.46 -6.21 19.06
N VAL A 64 -2.12 -7.41 18.58
CA VAL A 64 -2.68 -8.66 19.10
C VAL A 64 -2.26 -8.97 20.54
N SER A 65 -1.20 -8.32 21.04
CA SER A 65 -0.79 -8.44 22.44
C SER A 65 -1.52 -7.50 23.40
N GLN A 66 -2.23 -6.50 22.88
CA GLN A 66 -2.87 -5.44 23.67
C GLN A 66 -4.38 -5.34 23.42
N VAL A 67 -4.88 -6.04 22.41
CA VAL A 67 -6.28 -6.05 22.00
C VAL A 67 -6.73 -7.50 21.94
N VAL A 68 -7.93 -7.80 22.44
CA VAL A 68 -8.50 -9.14 22.55
C VAL A 68 -8.98 -9.66 21.19
N ASP A 69 -9.69 -8.82 20.44
CA ASP A 69 -10.29 -9.21 19.16
C ASP A 69 -10.51 -8.02 18.19
N CYS A 70 -11.09 -8.28 17.02
CA CYS A 70 -11.41 -7.25 16.05
C CYS A 70 -12.52 -6.29 16.50
N ASN A 71 -13.39 -6.68 17.44
CA ASN A 71 -14.41 -5.80 17.98
C ASN A 71 -13.79 -4.74 18.89
N GLU A 72 -12.87 -5.14 19.76
CA GLU A 72 -12.09 -4.21 20.58
C GLU A 72 -11.20 -3.32 19.70
N LEU A 73 -10.52 -3.90 18.69
CA LEU A 73 -9.70 -3.10 17.76
C LEU A 73 -10.50 -1.98 17.10
N ARG A 74 -11.73 -2.29 16.66
CA ARG A 74 -12.60 -1.31 15.97
C ARG A 74 -12.99 -0.12 16.85
N VAL A 75 -13.09 -0.33 18.16
CA VAL A 75 -13.52 0.72 19.10
C VAL A 75 -12.36 1.39 19.82
N CYS A 76 -11.11 1.01 19.54
CA CYS A 76 -9.93 1.77 19.96
C CYS A 76 -10.03 3.23 19.51
N VAL A 77 -9.44 4.14 20.29
CA VAL A 77 -9.26 5.51 19.82
C VAL A 77 -8.01 5.61 18.92
N PRO A 78 -7.98 6.53 17.93
CA PRO A 78 -6.82 6.66 17.02
C PRO A 78 -5.49 6.79 17.75
N GLU A 79 -5.44 7.53 18.87
CA GLU A 79 -4.22 7.76 19.64
C GLU A 79 -3.71 6.48 20.32
N GLU A 80 -4.59 5.57 20.74
CA GLU A 80 -4.20 4.25 21.26
C GLU A 80 -3.53 3.43 20.16
N LEU A 81 -4.15 3.37 18.99
CA LEU A 81 -3.59 2.64 17.87
C LEU A 81 -2.25 3.24 17.42
N VAL A 82 -2.12 4.58 17.35
CA VAL A 82 -0.83 5.24 17.06
C VAL A 82 0.25 4.84 18.07
N ARG A 83 -0.08 4.79 19.37
CA ARG A 83 0.86 4.32 20.41
C ARG A 83 1.29 2.87 20.16
N LEU A 84 0.37 1.99 19.78
CA LEU A 84 0.67 0.59 19.44
C LEU A 84 1.53 0.46 18.17
N LEU A 85 1.31 1.30 17.16
CA LEU A 85 2.14 1.33 15.94
C LEU A 85 3.55 1.84 16.23
N GLY A 86 3.68 2.80 17.13
CA GLY A 86 4.94 3.41 17.54
C GLY A 86 5.31 4.65 16.73
N PRO A 87 6.17 5.53 17.28
CA PRO A 87 6.35 6.90 16.80
C PRO A 87 7.04 7.02 15.43
N ARG A 88 7.67 5.95 14.94
CA ARG A 88 8.37 5.92 13.64
C ARG A 88 7.58 5.18 12.56
N TYR A 89 6.34 4.79 12.85
CA TYR A 89 5.52 4.10 11.86
C TYR A 89 5.10 5.10 10.77
N PRO A 90 5.39 4.84 9.47
CA PRO A 90 5.06 5.78 8.40
C PRO A 90 3.57 6.11 8.38
N LYS A 91 3.15 7.38 8.24
CA LYS A 91 1.72 7.78 8.24
C LYS A 91 0.92 7.24 9.44
N GLY A 92 1.50 7.21 10.64
CA GLY A 92 0.89 6.59 11.83
C GLY A 92 -0.52 7.09 12.16
N GLU A 93 -0.69 8.41 12.28
CA GLU A 93 -1.98 9.07 12.59
C GLU A 93 -3.02 8.81 11.49
N GLU A 94 -2.72 9.18 10.25
CA GLU A 94 -3.64 8.97 9.11
C GLU A 94 -4.06 7.50 8.97
N ARG A 95 -3.12 6.56 9.15
CA ARG A 95 -3.45 5.13 9.09
C ARG A 95 -4.40 4.73 10.19
N ALA A 96 -4.15 5.16 11.43
CA ALA A 96 -4.99 4.80 12.55
C ALA A 96 -6.43 5.29 12.35
N GLU A 97 -6.59 6.56 11.98
CA GLU A 97 -7.91 7.15 11.69
C GLU A 97 -8.64 6.39 10.57
N ARG A 98 -7.95 6.12 9.46
CA ARG A 98 -8.53 5.43 8.31
C ARG A 98 -8.88 3.97 8.59
N LEU A 99 -7.99 3.24 9.24
CA LEU A 99 -8.20 1.82 9.60
C LEU A 99 -9.42 1.69 10.52
N LEU A 100 -9.47 2.48 11.59
CA LEU A 100 -10.58 2.44 12.55
C LEU A 100 -11.90 2.87 11.88
N ALA A 101 -11.87 3.91 11.04
CA ALA A 101 -13.04 4.32 10.27
C ALA A 101 -13.55 3.21 9.32
N SER A 102 -12.65 2.47 8.66
CA SER A 102 -13.01 1.35 7.80
C SER A 102 -13.60 0.19 8.59
N LEU A 103 -13.00 -0.20 9.72
CA LEU A 103 -13.54 -1.25 10.60
C LEU A 103 -14.92 -0.88 11.14
N GLN A 104 -15.11 0.38 11.53
CA GLN A 104 -16.40 0.89 12.00
C GLN A 104 -17.47 0.86 10.90
N ASP A 105 -17.11 1.22 9.67
CA ASP A 105 -18.04 1.20 8.54
C ASP A 105 -18.43 -0.24 8.14
N VAL A 106 -17.48 -1.19 8.17
CA VAL A 106 -17.78 -2.63 8.00
C VAL A 106 -18.82 -3.09 9.02
N TYR A 107 -18.58 -2.86 10.31
CA TYR A 107 -19.53 -3.24 11.36
C TYR A 107 -20.90 -2.56 11.18
N THR A 108 -20.92 -1.31 10.73
CA THR A 108 -22.17 -0.57 10.51
C THR A 108 -23.00 -1.17 9.38
N ARG A 109 -22.35 -1.68 8.32
CA ARG A 109 -23.03 -2.24 7.13
C ARG A 109 -23.39 -3.71 7.29
N GLU A 110 -22.49 -4.50 7.85
CA GLU A 110 -22.64 -5.95 7.97
C GLU A 110 -23.28 -6.37 9.29
N HIS A 111 -23.40 -5.44 10.26
CA HIS A 111 -23.81 -5.72 11.64
C HIS A 111 -22.91 -6.73 12.38
N GLU A 112 -21.71 -6.96 11.84
CA GLU A 112 -20.67 -7.83 12.37
C GLU A 112 -19.31 -7.34 11.86
N ILE A 113 -18.22 -7.64 12.58
CA ILE A 113 -16.87 -7.36 12.09
C ILE A 113 -16.39 -8.51 11.19
N ALA A 114 -17.00 -8.63 10.02
CA ALA A 114 -16.73 -9.69 9.04
C ALA A 114 -16.86 -9.15 7.61
N LEU A 115 -16.18 -9.80 6.66
CA LEU A 115 -16.21 -9.47 5.23
C LEU A 115 -16.55 -10.69 4.35
N GLY A 116 -16.94 -11.82 4.96
CA GLY A 116 -17.18 -13.08 4.25
C GLY A 116 -18.24 -12.96 3.14
N SER A 117 -19.18 -12.04 3.28
CA SER A 117 -20.20 -11.74 2.27
C SER A 117 -19.58 -11.36 0.91
N LEU A 118 -18.44 -10.67 0.90
CA LEU A 118 -17.74 -10.23 -0.32
C LEU A 118 -17.23 -11.41 -1.16
N GLY A 119 -16.91 -12.54 -0.55
CA GLY A 119 -16.44 -13.74 -1.27
C GLY A 119 -17.50 -14.32 -2.21
N SER A 120 -18.77 -14.04 -1.95
CA SER A 120 -19.90 -14.46 -2.78
C SER A 120 -20.33 -13.43 -3.83
N MET A 121 -19.83 -12.20 -3.73
CA MET A 121 -20.22 -11.11 -4.63
C MET A 121 -19.51 -11.20 -5.98
N PRO A 122 -20.11 -10.67 -7.07
CA PRO A 122 -19.36 -10.42 -8.29
C PRO A 122 -18.15 -9.52 -8.01
N LYS A 123 -17.00 -9.87 -8.58
CA LYS A 123 -15.70 -9.20 -8.33
C LYS A 123 -15.76 -7.67 -8.43
N ARG A 124 -16.50 -7.14 -9.41
CA ARG A 124 -16.69 -5.70 -9.59
C ARG A 124 -17.42 -5.07 -8.40
N ASP A 125 -18.46 -5.74 -7.92
CA ASP A 125 -19.32 -5.23 -6.85
C ASP A 125 -18.59 -5.36 -5.49
N ALA A 126 -17.82 -6.44 -5.29
CA ALA A 126 -16.93 -6.57 -4.13
C ALA A 126 -15.85 -5.47 -4.10
N MET A 127 -15.26 -5.14 -5.25
CA MET A 127 -14.30 -4.04 -5.35
C MET A 127 -14.96 -2.68 -5.08
N HIS A 128 -16.16 -2.45 -5.61
CA HIS A 128 -16.93 -1.24 -5.34
C HIS A 128 -17.26 -1.11 -3.84
N TYR A 129 -17.66 -2.21 -3.20
CA TYR A 129 -17.87 -2.24 -1.76
C TYR A 129 -16.61 -1.79 -1.01
N LEU A 130 -15.45 -2.43 -1.28
CA LEU A 130 -14.19 -2.08 -0.63
C LEU A 130 -13.85 -0.59 -0.80
N MET A 131 -13.90 -0.08 -2.03
CA MET A 131 -13.58 1.33 -2.31
C MET A 131 -14.55 2.32 -1.66
N SER A 132 -15.78 1.88 -1.36
CA SER A 132 -16.80 2.71 -0.71
C SER A 132 -16.67 2.77 0.81
N LEU A 133 -15.80 1.96 1.44
CA LEU A 133 -15.59 1.98 2.88
C LEU A 133 -14.95 3.31 3.31
N ARG A 134 -15.44 3.89 4.41
CA ARG A 134 -14.89 5.11 4.98
C ARG A 134 -13.43 4.93 5.36
N GLY A 135 -12.58 5.88 4.98
CA GLY A 135 -11.14 5.85 5.26
C GLY A 135 -10.34 4.96 4.30
N MET A 136 -10.99 4.22 3.41
CA MET A 136 -10.31 3.31 2.49
C MET A 136 -9.23 4.02 1.66
N ALA A 137 -8.04 3.43 1.61
CA ALA A 137 -6.99 3.85 0.71
C ALA A 137 -7.02 2.98 -0.56
N PRO A 138 -6.80 3.53 -1.77
CA PRO A 138 -6.81 2.75 -3.01
C PRO A 138 -5.87 1.55 -2.99
N PHE A 139 -4.67 1.71 -2.42
CA PHE A 139 -3.72 0.61 -2.21
C PHE A 139 -4.33 -0.54 -1.40
N VAL A 140 -5.02 -0.21 -0.30
CA VAL A 140 -5.62 -1.19 0.60
C VAL A 140 -6.73 -1.96 -0.10
N ALA A 141 -7.63 -1.26 -0.79
CA ALA A 141 -8.70 -1.89 -1.56
C ALA A 141 -8.14 -2.82 -2.65
N SER A 142 -7.15 -2.36 -3.42
CA SER A 142 -6.51 -3.20 -4.45
C SER A 142 -5.82 -4.42 -3.86
N ARG A 143 -5.15 -4.29 -2.70
CA ARG A 143 -4.45 -5.41 -2.05
C ARG A 143 -5.42 -6.47 -1.55
N VAL A 144 -6.50 -6.06 -0.88
CA VAL A 144 -7.57 -6.96 -0.44
C VAL A 144 -8.26 -7.62 -1.64
N GLY A 145 -8.57 -6.83 -2.67
CA GLY A 145 -9.15 -7.32 -3.92
C GLY A 145 -8.29 -8.37 -4.61
N LEU A 146 -6.99 -8.11 -4.77
CA LEU A 146 -6.06 -9.00 -5.44
C LEU A 146 -5.81 -10.28 -4.65
N LEU A 147 -5.45 -10.15 -3.37
CA LEU A 147 -4.99 -11.28 -2.56
C LEU A 147 -6.14 -12.08 -1.95
N GLY A 148 -7.30 -11.46 -1.70
CA GLY A 148 -8.43 -12.09 -1.02
C GLY A 148 -9.62 -12.43 -1.92
N LEU A 149 -9.84 -11.68 -3.01
CA LEU A 149 -11.06 -11.78 -3.84
C LEU A 149 -10.77 -12.13 -5.31
N GLY A 150 -9.50 -12.29 -5.68
CA GLY A 150 -9.08 -12.57 -7.05
C GLY A 150 -9.47 -11.48 -8.07
N VAL A 151 -9.57 -10.23 -7.61
CA VAL A 151 -9.76 -9.06 -8.47
C VAL A 151 -8.42 -8.71 -9.13
N HIS A 152 -8.42 -8.46 -10.43
CA HIS A 152 -7.20 -8.02 -11.14
C HIS A 152 -6.94 -6.53 -10.91
N ALA A 153 -6.48 -6.19 -9.71
CA ALA A 153 -6.14 -4.84 -9.29
C ALA A 153 -4.75 -4.82 -8.63
N VAL A 154 -3.77 -4.13 -9.22
CA VAL A 154 -2.39 -4.19 -8.72
C VAL A 154 -2.16 -3.12 -7.64
N PRO A 155 -1.82 -3.47 -6.39
CA PRO A 155 -1.66 -2.49 -5.32
C PRO A 155 -0.32 -1.76 -5.46
N ILE A 156 -0.36 -0.43 -5.60
CA ILE A 156 0.83 0.42 -5.64
C ILE A 156 0.64 1.60 -4.69
N ASP A 157 1.63 1.80 -3.82
CA ASP A 157 1.79 2.95 -2.93
C ASP A 157 3.03 3.76 -3.37
N ASP A 158 3.36 4.85 -2.66
CA ASP A 158 4.50 5.69 -3.04
C ASP A 158 5.84 4.93 -2.91
N ARG A 159 5.94 4.02 -1.94
CA ARG A 159 7.12 3.17 -1.70
C ARG A 159 7.40 2.25 -2.88
N LEU A 160 6.40 1.48 -3.32
CA LEU A 160 6.51 0.59 -4.48
C LEU A 160 6.75 1.37 -5.77
N CYS A 161 6.12 2.54 -5.91
CA CYS A 161 6.37 3.42 -7.04
C CYS A 161 7.84 3.86 -7.13
N ALA A 162 8.41 4.33 -6.01
CA ALA A 162 9.82 4.70 -5.91
C ALA A 162 10.76 3.53 -6.22
N TYR A 163 10.45 2.33 -5.73
CA TYR A 163 11.23 1.13 -6.00
C TYR A 163 11.22 0.75 -7.48
N LEU A 164 10.04 0.71 -8.12
CA LEU A 164 9.91 0.38 -9.54
C LEU A 164 10.55 1.43 -10.46
N MET A 165 10.54 2.71 -10.07
CA MET A 165 11.32 3.74 -10.74
C MET A 165 12.83 3.52 -10.61
N ALA A 166 13.32 3.14 -9.42
CA ALA A 166 14.73 2.87 -9.19
C ALA A 166 15.25 1.65 -9.98
N GLU A 167 14.41 0.63 -10.18
CA GLU A 167 14.71 -0.53 -11.04
C GLU A 167 14.53 -0.22 -12.55
N GLY A 168 14.08 1.01 -12.90
CA GLY A 168 13.90 1.46 -14.27
C GLY A 168 12.70 0.85 -14.99
N VAL A 169 11.70 0.38 -14.23
CA VAL A 169 10.43 -0.14 -14.77
C VAL A 169 9.47 1.01 -15.09
N ALA A 170 9.46 2.06 -14.28
CA ALA A 170 8.63 3.24 -14.48
C ALA A 170 9.48 4.45 -14.92
N ILE A 171 8.89 5.34 -15.72
CA ILE A 171 9.48 6.64 -16.03
C ILE A 171 9.28 7.61 -14.86
N ALA A 172 10.10 8.66 -14.79
CA ALA A 172 9.94 9.72 -13.80
C ALA A 172 8.53 10.33 -13.87
N ASP A 173 8.00 10.71 -12.70
CA ASP A 173 6.74 11.44 -12.51
C ASP A 173 5.44 10.60 -12.69
N GLN A 174 5.54 9.26 -12.68
CA GLN A 174 4.35 8.40 -12.58
C GLN A 174 3.74 8.45 -11.16
N THR A 175 2.41 8.56 -11.10
CA THR A 175 1.66 8.45 -9.85
C THR A 175 1.41 6.98 -9.50
N PRO A 176 1.18 6.62 -8.23
CA PRO A 176 0.80 5.26 -7.84
C PRO A 176 -0.37 4.71 -8.66
N ALA A 177 -1.41 5.52 -8.87
CA ALA A 177 -2.58 5.14 -9.68
C ALA A 177 -2.23 4.89 -11.16
N GLY A 178 -1.40 5.75 -11.76
CA GLY A 178 -0.95 5.57 -13.15
C GLY A 178 -0.13 4.29 -13.34
N LEU A 179 0.76 4.01 -12.38
CA LEU A 179 1.59 2.82 -12.40
C LEU A 179 0.80 1.53 -12.14
N ALA A 180 -0.17 1.55 -11.21
CA ALA A 180 -1.09 0.43 -10.97
C ALA A 180 -1.83 0.04 -12.26
N GLY A 181 -2.49 1.02 -12.91
CA GLY A 181 -3.22 0.76 -14.15
C GLY A 181 -2.30 0.33 -15.30
N TRP A 182 -1.04 0.78 -15.33
CA TRP A 182 -0.06 0.30 -16.29
C TRP A 182 0.33 -1.16 -16.02
N LEU A 183 0.62 -1.54 -14.78
CA LEU A 183 0.94 -2.92 -14.40
C LEU A 183 -0.21 -3.89 -14.70
N GLU A 184 -1.45 -3.49 -14.45
CA GLU A 184 -2.65 -4.27 -14.78
C GLU A 184 -2.77 -4.58 -16.28
N ARG A 185 -2.28 -3.69 -17.16
CA ARG A 185 -2.23 -3.93 -18.61
C ARG A 185 -1.04 -4.79 -19.03
N GLN A 186 0.06 -4.79 -18.25
CA GLN A 186 1.25 -5.58 -18.56
C GLN A 186 1.17 -7.02 -18.05
N LEU A 187 0.47 -7.24 -16.94
CA LEU A 187 0.36 -8.52 -16.26
C LEU A 187 -0.96 -9.21 -16.64
N ARG A 188 -0.90 -10.53 -16.85
CA ARG A 188 -2.13 -11.33 -16.95
C ARG A 188 -2.74 -11.49 -15.57
N ALA A 189 -4.07 -11.65 -15.51
CA ALA A 189 -4.78 -11.81 -14.24
C ALA A 189 -4.24 -12.94 -13.36
N GLY A 190 -3.85 -14.08 -13.95
CA GLY A 190 -3.25 -15.20 -13.23
C GLY A 190 -1.82 -14.97 -12.72
N GLU A 191 -1.12 -13.94 -13.20
CA GLU A 191 0.27 -13.62 -12.85
C GLU A 191 0.35 -12.46 -11.86
N ALA A 192 -0.74 -11.73 -11.65
CA ALA A 192 -0.74 -10.47 -10.88
C ALA A 192 -0.40 -10.68 -9.40
N VAL A 193 -0.89 -11.75 -8.79
CA VAL A 193 -0.60 -12.09 -7.38
C VAL A 193 0.89 -12.37 -7.19
N GLU A 194 1.47 -13.26 -7.99
CA GLU A 194 2.89 -13.61 -7.92
C GLU A 194 3.77 -12.37 -8.16
N ALA A 195 3.46 -11.61 -9.22
CA ALA A 195 4.21 -10.41 -9.57
C ALA A 195 4.18 -9.37 -8.44
N TYR A 196 3.02 -9.15 -7.84
CA TYR A 196 2.88 -8.21 -6.73
C TYR A 196 3.70 -8.64 -5.51
N LEU A 197 3.60 -9.90 -5.07
CA LEU A 197 4.33 -10.39 -3.91
C LEU A 197 5.85 -10.35 -4.13
N LEU A 198 6.33 -10.64 -5.34
CA LEU A 198 7.74 -10.50 -5.69
C LEU A 198 8.20 -9.04 -5.58
N ILE A 199 7.41 -8.10 -6.12
CA ILE A 199 7.73 -6.66 -6.08
C ILE A 199 7.73 -6.13 -4.65
N GLU A 200 6.78 -6.54 -3.81
CA GLU A 200 6.72 -6.19 -2.40
C GLU A 200 7.96 -6.68 -1.64
N GLU A 201 8.30 -7.96 -1.79
CA GLU A 201 9.48 -8.56 -1.16
C GLU A 201 10.78 -7.89 -1.64
N GLY A 202 10.88 -7.62 -2.94
CA GLY A 202 12.01 -6.90 -3.54
C GLY A 202 12.15 -5.48 -3.01
N CYS A 203 11.04 -4.78 -2.82
CA CYS A 203 11.01 -3.45 -2.23
C CYS A 203 11.44 -3.46 -0.77
N ASP A 204 11.00 -4.45 0.01
CA ASP A 204 11.31 -4.55 1.43
C ASP A 204 12.78 -4.89 1.69
N LYS A 205 13.41 -5.62 0.77
CA LYS A 205 14.84 -5.96 0.80
C LYS A 205 15.73 -4.92 0.12
N ALA A 206 15.16 -3.97 -0.61
CA ALA A 206 15.93 -2.93 -1.25
C ALA A 206 16.61 -2.04 -0.19
N PRO A 207 17.88 -1.66 -0.37
CA PRO A 207 18.51 -0.70 0.50
C PRO A 207 17.70 0.61 0.46
N ALA A 208 17.49 1.24 1.61
CA ALA A 208 16.73 2.47 1.72
C ALA A 208 17.22 3.48 0.67
N ALA A 209 16.31 3.88 -0.23
CA ALA A 209 16.62 4.87 -1.23
C ALA A 209 17.09 6.15 -0.52
N LYS A 210 18.25 6.68 -0.91
CA LYS A 210 18.70 7.98 -0.39
C LYS A 210 17.59 9.00 -0.69
N PRO A 211 17.12 9.79 0.28
CA PRO A 211 16.06 10.76 0.03
C PRO A 211 16.50 11.67 -1.12
N ARG A 212 15.68 11.71 -2.17
CA ARG A 212 15.88 12.62 -3.29
C ARG A 212 15.72 14.02 -2.71
N ALA A 213 16.84 14.71 -2.50
CA ALA A 213 16.83 16.09 -2.04
C ALA A 213 15.84 16.87 -2.89
N GLU A 214 14.81 17.37 -2.24
CA GLU A 214 13.77 18.18 -2.86
C GLU A 214 14.47 19.35 -3.53
N ARG A 215 14.53 19.34 -4.87
CA ARG A 215 15.07 20.47 -5.62
C ARG A 215 14.05 21.60 -5.47
N THR A 216 14.17 22.34 -4.37
CA THR A 216 13.55 23.64 -4.22
C THR A 216 14.02 24.49 -5.38
N LYS A 217 13.14 24.70 -6.36
CA LYS A 217 13.34 25.70 -7.41
C LYS A 217 13.40 27.04 -6.69
N LYS A 218 14.61 27.54 -6.40
CA LYS A 218 14.82 28.92 -5.96
C LYS A 218 14.27 29.82 -7.07
N ALA A 219 13.11 30.43 -6.82
CA ALA A 219 12.61 31.52 -7.63
C ALA A 219 13.65 32.64 -7.60
N LYS A 220 14.14 33.06 -8.78
CA LYS A 220 15.02 34.23 -8.92
C LYS A 220 14.23 35.47 -8.52
N ALA A 221 14.64 36.14 -7.45
CA ALA A 221 14.10 37.44 -7.08
C ALA A 221 14.45 38.49 -8.15
N PRO A 222 13.54 39.43 -8.50
CA PRO A 222 13.82 40.47 -9.47
C PRO A 222 14.79 41.52 -8.90
N SER A 223 15.82 41.87 -9.68
CA SER A 223 16.82 42.89 -9.33
C SER A 223 16.19 44.29 -9.31
N LYS A 224 16.24 44.96 -8.15
CA LYS A 224 15.90 46.39 -8.03
C LYS A 224 16.89 47.23 -8.84
N LYS A 225 16.40 47.96 -9.85
CA LYS A 225 17.11 49.07 -10.51
C LYS A 225 17.32 50.19 -9.50
N GLN A 226 18.58 50.55 -9.27
CA GLN A 226 18.98 51.68 -8.44
C GLN A 226 18.85 52.96 -9.28
N ALA A 227 18.02 53.89 -8.83
CA ALA A 227 17.89 55.22 -9.43
C ALA A 227 19.10 56.08 -9.02
N SER A 228 19.89 56.50 -10.00
CA SER A 228 20.98 57.45 -9.81
C SER A 228 20.43 58.88 -9.70
N ARG A 229 20.66 59.47 -8.54
CA ARG A 229 20.55 60.89 -8.23
C ARG A 229 21.47 61.69 -9.15
N LYS A 230 20.96 62.72 -9.83
CA LYS A 230 21.78 63.79 -10.43
C LYS A 230 21.35 65.12 -9.82
N GLU A 231 22.37 65.93 -9.61
CA GLU A 231 22.44 67.27 -9.03
C GLU A 231 21.51 68.28 -9.71
#